data_AF-A0A171ASK2-F1
#
_entry.id   AF-A0A171ASK2-F1
#
_cell.length_a   1.000
_cell.length_b   1.000
_cell.length_c   1.000
_cell.angle_alpha   90.00
_cell.angle_beta   90.00
_cell.angle_gamma   90.00
#
_symmetry.space_group_name_H-M   'P 1'
#
loop_
_entity.id
_entity.type
_entity.pdbx_description
1 polymer ?
#
loop_
_entity_poly.entity_id
_entity_poly.type
_entity_poly.pdbx_seq_one_letter_code
_entity_poly.pdbx_strand_id
1 'polypeptide(L)'
;DKQLIAITQRDTAEFHRHIIQSKCDIINDINTLFYGKIKDRFVLSNYSFDVVWNPLSIKIVDFNVFISPEIDTYLFSIGELQEMHYQEGISPEFRYIGEDVGIQPVNLGRHFGMPKEFSEISADKSRSLIELL
;
A
#
# COMPACT_ATOMS: atom_id res chain seq x y z
N ASP A 1 -9.38 15.46 10.14
CA ASP A 1 -8.16 15.29 10.97
C ASP A 1 -8.12 13.95 11.68
N LYS A 2 -6.98 13.23 11.56
CA LYS A 2 -6.71 11.93 12.20
C LYS A 2 -7.84 10.93 12.03
N GLN A 3 -8.30 10.75 10.80
CA GLN A 3 -9.30 9.74 10.44
C GLN A 3 -8.69 8.79 9.42
N LEU A 4 -9.11 7.53 9.48
CA LEU A 4 -8.76 6.54 8.47
C LEU A 4 -9.70 6.73 7.28
N ILE A 5 -9.15 7.20 6.16
CA ILE A 5 -9.95 7.51 4.95
C ILE A 5 -9.81 6.45 3.86
N ALA A 6 -8.64 5.81 3.78
CA ALA A 6 -8.29 4.89 2.69
C ALA A 6 -7.38 3.76 3.18
N ILE A 7 -7.50 2.61 2.53
CA ILE A 7 -6.67 1.43 2.67
C ILE A 7 -6.32 0.96 1.25
N THR A 8 -5.08 0.57 1.01
CA THR A 8 -4.64 0.02 -0.28
C THR A 8 -3.80 -1.23 -0.08
N GLN A 9 -3.93 -2.18 -1.00
CA GLN A 9 -2.93 -3.22 -1.18
C GLN A 9 -1.58 -2.58 -1.57
N ARG A 10 -0.50 -3.04 -0.93
CA ARG A 10 0.87 -2.54 -1.20
C ARG A 10 1.45 -3.07 -2.50
N ASP A 11 1.21 -4.34 -2.82
CA ASP A 11 1.58 -4.94 -4.08
C ASP A 11 0.54 -4.59 -5.15
N THR A 12 0.86 -3.69 -6.08
CA THR A 12 -0.10 -3.20 -7.08
C THR A 12 -0.14 -4.04 -8.36
N ALA A 13 0.59 -5.14 -8.41
CA ALA A 13 0.73 -5.95 -9.62
C ALA A 13 -0.03 -7.27 -9.58
N GLU A 14 -0.06 -7.89 -8.41
CA GLU A 14 -0.53 -9.26 -8.28
C GLU A 14 -1.93 -9.31 -7.66
N PHE A 15 -2.72 -10.27 -8.13
CA PHE A 15 -3.96 -10.65 -7.48
C PHE A 15 -3.69 -11.53 -6.27
N HIS A 16 -4.21 -11.13 -5.10
CA HIS A 16 -4.08 -11.90 -3.87
C HIS A 16 -5.45 -12.36 -3.38
N ARG A 17 -5.80 -13.63 -3.69
CA ARG A 17 -7.12 -14.21 -3.35
C ARG A 17 -7.53 -14.06 -1.89
N HIS A 18 -6.57 -14.07 -0.96
CA HIS A 18 -6.88 -13.93 0.47
C HIS A 18 -7.43 -12.54 0.84
N ILE A 19 -7.09 -11.50 0.09
CA ILE A 19 -7.57 -10.12 0.31
C ILE A 19 -9.07 -10.03 0.04
N ILE A 20 -9.53 -10.56 -1.10
CA ILE A 20 -10.96 -10.58 -1.42
C ILE A 20 -11.75 -11.46 -0.46
N GLN A 21 -11.19 -12.61 -0.05
CA GLN A 21 -11.84 -13.54 0.88
C GLN A 21 -11.99 -12.95 2.29
N SER A 22 -11.08 -12.07 2.71
CA SER A 22 -11.03 -11.53 4.08
C SER A 22 -11.20 -10.02 4.13
N LYS A 23 -11.80 -9.42 3.09
CA LYS A 23 -11.90 -7.95 2.93
C LYS A 23 -12.47 -7.27 4.17
N CYS A 24 -13.58 -7.80 4.69
CA CYS A 24 -14.25 -7.25 5.86
C CYS A 24 -13.37 -7.33 7.12
N ASP A 25 -12.69 -8.46 7.32
CA ASP A 25 -11.80 -8.67 8.47
C ASP A 25 -10.60 -7.73 8.40
N ILE A 26 -9.97 -7.58 7.23
CA ILE A 26 -8.86 -6.64 7.00
C ILE A 26 -9.28 -5.22 7.36
N ILE A 27 -10.43 -4.75 6.85
CA ILE A 27 -10.94 -3.41 7.15
C ILE A 27 -11.18 -3.26 8.65
N ASN A 28 -11.83 -4.24 9.29
CA ASN A 28 -12.17 -4.18 10.71
C ASN A 28 -10.92 -4.16 11.60
N ASP A 29 -9.93 -4.98 11.29
CA ASP A 29 -8.68 -5.06 12.05
C ASP A 29 -7.84 -3.80 11.90
N ILE A 30 -7.75 -3.24 10.69
CA ILE A 30 -7.06 -1.97 10.46
C ILE A 30 -7.78 -0.82 11.17
N ASN A 31 -9.12 -0.76 11.14
CA ASN A 31 -9.89 0.22 11.91
C ASN A 31 -9.61 0.09 13.42
N THR A 32 -9.71 -1.13 13.94
CA THR A 32 -9.46 -1.42 15.37
C THR A 32 -8.05 -1.03 15.78
N LEU A 33 -7.05 -1.35 14.94
CA LEU A 33 -5.67 -0.96 15.16
C LEU A 33 -5.51 0.57 15.14
N PHE A 34 -6.06 1.24 14.13
CA PHE A 34 -5.91 2.68 13.96
C PHE A 34 -6.53 3.44 15.13
N TYR A 35 -7.82 3.22 15.40
CA TYR A 35 -8.55 3.94 16.44
C TYR A 35 -8.12 3.54 17.85
N GLY A 36 -7.70 2.28 18.06
CA GLY A 36 -7.29 1.80 19.39
C GLY A 36 -5.83 2.10 19.75
N LYS A 37 -4.92 2.13 18.77
CA LYS A 37 -3.48 2.17 19.04
C LYS A 37 -2.72 3.27 18.32
N ILE A 38 -3.21 3.85 17.22
CA ILE A 38 -2.41 4.74 16.36
C ILE A 38 -2.90 6.19 16.43
N LYS A 39 -4.20 6.44 16.26
CA LYS A 39 -4.81 7.74 15.98
C LYS A 39 -4.20 8.90 16.79
N ASP A 40 -4.17 8.77 18.11
CA ASP A 40 -3.75 9.84 19.03
C ASP A 40 -2.32 9.69 19.56
N ARG A 41 -1.51 8.83 18.95
CA ARG A 41 -0.10 8.61 19.36
C ARG A 41 0.92 9.48 18.62
N PHE A 42 0.52 10.09 17.51
CA PHE A 42 1.39 10.90 16.68
C PHE A 42 1.02 12.39 16.70
N VAL A 43 2.04 13.24 16.60
CA VAL A 43 1.88 14.70 16.50
C VAL A 43 1.28 15.08 15.14
N LEU A 44 1.71 14.39 14.08
CA LEU A 44 1.20 14.62 12.73
C LEU A 44 -0.28 14.24 12.62
N SER A 45 -1.04 15.06 11.90
CA SER A 45 -2.46 14.82 11.59
C SER A 45 -2.67 13.95 10.35
N ASN A 46 -1.70 13.98 9.43
CA ASN A 46 -1.72 13.28 8.15
C ASN A 46 -0.46 12.42 8.02
N TYR A 47 -0.66 11.12 7.85
CA TYR A 47 0.38 10.12 7.69
C TYR A 47 -0.23 8.87 7.05
N SER A 48 0.62 8.05 6.44
CA SER A 48 0.27 6.67 6.10
C SER A 48 1.08 5.73 7.01
N PHE A 49 0.59 4.50 7.14
CA PHE A 49 1.29 3.46 7.87
C PHE A 49 1.10 2.15 7.15
N ASP A 50 2.16 1.35 7.13
CA ASP A 50 2.17 0.06 6.45
C ASP A 50 1.95 -1.04 7.46
N VAL A 51 1.14 -2.03 7.08
CA VAL A 51 0.86 -3.20 7.91
C VAL A 51 1.07 -4.48 7.13
N VAL A 52 1.48 -5.53 7.84
CA VAL A 52 1.35 -6.91 7.39
C VAL A 52 0.19 -7.53 8.15
N TRP A 53 -0.77 -8.04 7.39
CA TRP A 53 -1.98 -8.65 7.93
C TRP A 53 -2.03 -10.15 7.59
N ASN A 54 -2.51 -10.95 8.53
CA ASN A 54 -2.97 -12.31 8.33
C ASN A 54 -4.14 -12.59 9.29
N PRO A 55 -4.91 -13.68 9.11
CA PRO A 55 -6.10 -13.95 9.94
C PRO A 55 -5.85 -14.08 11.45
N LEU A 56 -4.60 -14.22 11.89
CA LEU A 56 -4.24 -14.36 13.31
C LEU A 56 -3.64 -13.08 13.89
N SER A 57 -3.16 -12.15 13.05
CA SER A 57 -2.40 -10.99 13.51
C SER A 57 -2.28 -9.88 12.48
N ILE A 58 -2.27 -8.65 12.99
CA ILE A 58 -1.88 -7.44 12.26
C ILE A 58 -0.64 -6.82 12.91
N LYS A 59 0.36 -6.50 12.10
CA LYS A 59 1.63 -5.90 12.56
C LYS A 59 1.93 -4.65 11.75
N ILE A 60 2.29 -3.58 12.44
CA ILE A 60 2.78 -2.35 11.80
C ILE A 60 4.23 -2.60 11.35
N VAL A 61 4.54 -2.17 10.13
CA VAL A 61 5.88 -2.28 9.53
C VAL A 61 6.56 -0.92 9.49
N ASP A 62 5.85 0.11 9.04
CA ASP A 62 6.44 1.42 8.77
C ASP A 62 5.42 2.56 8.93
N PHE A 63 5.91 3.77 9.12
CA PHE A 63 5.13 5.01 9.14
C PHE A 63 5.72 6.01 8.16
N ASN A 64 4.86 6.56 7.31
CA ASN A 64 5.26 7.47 6.25
C ASN A 64 4.56 8.82 6.40
N VAL A 65 5.30 9.86 6.09
CA VAL A 65 4.86 11.25 6.24
C VAL A 65 4.04 11.65 5.00
N PHE A 66 2.84 12.18 5.21
CA PHE A 66 1.95 12.57 4.11
C PHE A 66 2.19 14.02 3.63
N ILE A 67 3.40 14.34 3.18
CA ILE A 67 3.85 15.74 2.92
C ILE A 67 4.38 16.01 1.49
N SER A 68 4.47 15.03 0.57
CA SER A 68 5.09 15.27 -0.75
C SER A 68 4.38 14.56 -1.90
N PRO A 69 4.41 15.11 -3.14
CA PRO A 69 4.00 14.39 -4.35
C PRO A 69 4.83 13.11 -4.63
N GLU A 70 5.92 12.89 -3.91
CA GLU A 70 6.80 11.72 -4.05
C GLU A 70 6.35 10.49 -3.24
N ILE A 71 5.19 10.53 -2.57
CA ILE A 71 4.70 9.40 -1.79
C ILE A 71 4.12 8.34 -2.71
N ASP A 72 4.51 7.09 -2.50
CA ASP A 72 3.84 5.93 -3.08
C ASP A 72 2.39 5.86 -2.57
N THR A 73 1.44 6.34 -3.38
CA THR A 73 -0.01 6.28 -3.11
C THR A 73 -0.65 4.96 -3.59
N TYR A 74 0.15 4.08 -4.18
CA TYR A 74 -0.21 2.75 -4.66
C TYR A 74 -1.43 2.76 -5.60
N LEU A 75 -2.58 2.22 -5.17
CA LEU A 75 -3.82 2.16 -5.98
C LEU A 75 -4.64 3.45 -5.91
N PHE A 76 -4.09 4.50 -5.31
CA PHE A 76 -4.66 5.83 -5.29
C PHE A 76 -3.77 6.83 -6.04
N SER A 77 -4.36 7.91 -6.52
CA SER A 77 -3.68 9.14 -6.91
C SER A 77 -3.58 10.10 -5.72
N ILE A 78 -2.62 11.01 -5.74
CA ILE A 78 -2.50 12.02 -4.68
C ILE A 78 -3.69 12.98 -4.67
N GLY A 79 -4.20 13.37 -5.84
CA GLY A 79 -5.31 14.32 -5.98
C GLY A 79 -6.60 13.78 -5.35
N GLU A 80 -6.94 12.52 -5.61
CA GLU A 80 -8.15 11.95 -5.00
C GLU A 80 -8.01 11.81 -3.48
N LEU A 81 -6.85 11.41 -2.95
CA LEU A 81 -6.63 11.31 -1.50
C LEU A 81 -6.80 12.67 -0.79
N GLN A 82 -6.45 13.77 -1.47
CA GLN A 82 -6.64 15.14 -0.95
C GLN A 82 -8.12 15.55 -0.91
N GLU A 83 -8.92 15.04 -1.84
CA GLU A 83 -10.37 15.29 -1.91
C GLU A 83 -11.19 14.33 -1.04
N MET A 84 -10.60 13.21 -0.62
CA MET A 84 -11.27 12.24 0.25
C MET A 84 -11.51 12.82 1.64
N HIS A 85 -12.72 12.57 2.13
CA HIS A 85 -13.14 13.00 3.46
C HIS A 85 -13.71 11.82 4.23
N TYR A 86 -13.37 11.76 5.51
CA TYR A 86 -13.97 10.81 6.42
C TYR A 86 -15.48 11.07 6.51
N GLN A 87 -16.27 10.01 6.39
CA GLN A 87 -17.71 10.05 6.58
C GLN A 87 -18.08 9.10 7.72
N GLU A 88 -18.75 9.63 8.73
CA GLU A 88 -19.16 8.83 9.89
C GLU A 88 -20.13 7.71 9.48
N GLY A 89 -19.89 6.51 9.99
CA GLY A 89 -20.69 5.32 9.67
C GLY A 89 -20.35 4.66 8.34
N ILE A 90 -19.40 5.20 7.58
CA ILE A 90 -18.95 4.64 6.29
C ILE A 90 -17.53 4.09 6.47
N SER A 91 -17.31 2.86 5.98
CA SER A 91 -15.99 2.24 5.98
C SER A 91 -15.00 3.06 5.16
N PRO A 92 -13.70 3.12 5.54
CA PRO A 92 -12.67 3.66 4.66
C PRO A 92 -12.70 2.94 3.30
N GLU A 93 -12.32 3.66 2.25
CA GLU A 93 -12.22 3.08 0.91
C GLU A 93 -11.08 2.08 0.87
N PHE A 94 -11.37 0.83 0.51
CA PHE A 94 -10.35 -0.21 0.39
C PHE A 94 -10.17 -0.64 -1.06
N ARG A 95 -9.01 -0.32 -1.64
CA ARG A 95 -8.61 -0.73 -2.98
C ARG A 95 -7.60 -1.88 -2.95
N TYR A 96 -7.82 -2.86 -3.82
CA TYR A 96 -6.97 -4.04 -4.01
C TYR A 96 -7.16 -4.58 -5.43
N ILE A 97 -6.24 -5.41 -5.91
CA ILE A 97 -6.38 -6.09 -7.19
C ILE A 97 -7.46 -7.16 -7.04
N GLY A 98 -8.61 -6.94 -7.69
CA GLY A 98 -9.84 -7.69 -7.45
C GLY A 98 -10.00 -8.97 -8.27
N GLU A 99 -9.18 -9.15 -9.31
CA GLU A 99 -9.28 -10.27 -10.23
C GLU A 99 -7.91 -10.71 -10.73
N ASP A 100 -7.80 -12.00 -11.03
CA ASP A 100 -6.62 -12.62 -11.65
C ASP A 100 -6.68 -12.42 -13.17
N VAL A 101 -6.68 -11.16 -13.62
CA VAL A 101 -6.77 -10.81 -15.03
C VAL A 101 -5.74 -9.74 -15.35
N GLY A 102 -4.65 -10.15 -16.00
CA GLY A 102 -3.71 -9.20 -16.59
C GLY A 102 -2.36 -9.79 -16.85
N ILE A 103 -1.94 -9.72 -18.12
CA ILE A 103 -0.56 -9.91 -18.57
C ILE A 103 0.28 -8.74 -18.01
N GLN A 104 0.49 -8.67 -16.69
CA GLN A 104 1.67 -7.98 -16.19
C GLN A 104 2.82 -8.94 -16.46
N PRO A 105 3.88 -8.54 -17.20
CA PRO A 105 5.09 -9.33 -17.20
C PRO A 105 5.53 -9.42 -15.74
N VAL A 106 5.36 -10.60 -15.16
CA VAL A 106 5.88 -10.94 -13.83
C VAL A 106 7.34 -10.55 -13.86
N ASN A 107 7.62 -9.43 -13.19
CA ASN A 107 8.94 -8.86 -13.17
C ASN A 107 9.71 -9.79 -12.22
N LEU A 108 10.30 -10.86 -12.76
CA LEU A 108 10.89 -11.97 -11.97
C LEU A 108 11.75 -11.45 -10.82
N GLY A 109 12.42 -10.31 -11.00
CA GLY A 109 13.21 -9.63 -9.97
C GLY A 109 12.47 -9.30 -8.66
N ARG A 110 11.15 -9.10 -8.69
CA ARG A 110 10.34 -8.85 -7.48
C ARG A 110 10.20 -10.08 -6.58
N HIS A 111 10.29 -11.29 -7.12
CA HIS A 111 10.23 -12.51 -6.32
C HIS A 111 11.57 -12.90 -5.69
N PHE A 112 12.69 -12.32 -6.14
CA PHE A 112 14.04 -12.63 -5.64
C PHE A 112 14.58 -11.60 -4.64
N GLY A 113 13.74 -10.70 -4.12
CA GLY A 113 14.17 -9.67 -3.17
C GLY A 113 15.13 -8.65 -3.77
N MET A 114 15.02 -8.40 -5.08
CA MET A 114 15.87 -7.42 -5.77
C MET A 114 15.41 -5.99 -5.42
N PRO A 115 16.32 -5.07 -5.03
CA PRO A 115 15.95 -3.69 -4.78
C PRO A 115 15.33 -3.03 -6.01
N LYS A 116 14.32 -2.17 -5.80
CA LYS A 116 13.51 -1.56 -6.87
C LYS A 116 14.38 -0.82 -7.88
N GLU A 117 15.43 -0.16 -7.40
CA GLU A 117 16.39 0.61 -8.20
C GLU A 117 17.03 -0.24 -9.30
N PHE A 118 17.32 -1.53 -9.04
CA PHE A 118 17.91 -2.42 -10.04
C PHE A 118 16.93 -2.85 -11.13
N SER A 119 15.63 -2.87 -10.83
CA SER A 119 14.59 -3.23 -11.81
C SER A 119 14.35 -2.10 -12.81
N GLU A 120 14.49 -0.84 -12.37
CA GLU A 120 14.29 0.36 -13.17
C GLU A 120 15.46 0.65 -14.12
N ILE A 121 16.68 0.25 -13.76
CA ILE A 121 17.89 0.38 -14.61
C ILE A 121 17.73 -0.39 -15.93
N SER A 122 16.98 -1.48 -15.95
CA SER A 122 16.79 -2.31 -17.15
C SER A 122 15.88 -1.67 -18.21
N ALA A 123 15.06 -0.68 -17.82
CA ALA A 123 14.14 0.02 -18.72
C ALA A 123 14.83 1.18 -19.45
N ASP A 124 15.88 1.77 -18.86
CA ASP A 124 16.73 2.73 -19.54
C ASP A 124 17.77 1.96 -20.38
N LYS A 125 17.73 2.08 -21.71
CA LYS A 125 18.66 1.43 -22.66
C LYS A 125 20.11 1.95 -22.54
N SER A 126 20.43 2.63 -21.45
CA SER A 126 21.65 3.36 -21.22
C SER A 126 22.48 2.61 -20.17
N ARG A 127 23.17 1.57 -20.62
CA ARG A 127 24.26 0.83 -19.93
C ARG A 127 23.81 -0.21 -18.90
N SER A 128 23.55 -1.42 -19.41
CA SER A 128 23.52 -2.63 -18.59
C SER A 128 24.89 -2.87 -17.95
N LEU A 129 24.96 -2.88 -16.61
CA LEU A 129 26.18 -3.22 -15.85
C LEU A 129 26.66 -4.68 -16.06
N ILE A 130 25.85 -5.52 -16.73
CA ILE A 130 26.24 -6.88 -17.11
C ILE A 130 27.35 -6.88 -18.17
N GLU A 131 27.58 -5.78 -18.89
CA GLU A 131 28.73 -5.64 -19.80
C GLU A 131 30.08 -5.38 -19.09
N LEU A 132 30.09 -5.23 -17.76
CA LEU A 132 31.27 -4.86 -16.98
C LEU A 132 31.83 -5.99 -16.07
N LEU A 133 31.33 -7.22 -16.25
CA LEU A 133 31.86 -8.46 -15.65
C LEU A 133 32.39 -9.39 -16.74
#